data_AF-A0A919TX62-F1
#
_entry.id   AF-A0A919TX62-F1
#
_cell.length_a   1.000
_cell.length_b   1.000
_cell.length_c   1.000
_cell.angle_alpha   90.00
_cell.angle_beta   90.00
_cell.angle_gamma   90.00
#
_symmetry.space_group_name_H-M   'P 1'
#
loop_
_entity.id
_entity.type
_entity.pdbx_description
1 polymer ?
#
loop_
_entity_poly.entity_id
_entity_poly.type
_entity_poly.pdbx_seq_one_letter_code
_entity_poly.pdbx_strand_id
1 'polypeptide(L)'
;MPGAPTAVTPEALRAVLETNVVGVVRVINTMLPLLRQSAHPRIVNRSSHVASLTLQTTPGVDLGAANGAYTPSKTLLNAVTIQYAKELAETDSKINNACPGYVATDLNGFAGTSTAQQGAAIAVRLAALADDGPTGGLFDDDGTVAW
;
A
#
# COMPACT_ATOMS: atom_id res chain seq x y z
N MET A 1 9.10 15.24 -0.30
CA MET A 1 7.74 14.73 -0.01
C MET A 1 6.84 15.91 0.32
N PRO A 2 5.55 15.89 -0.07
CA PRO A 2 4.61 16.97 0.25
C PRO A 2 4.61 17.24 1.75
N GLY A 3 4.71 18.51 2.13
CA GLY A 3 4.98 18.95 3.50
C GLY A 3 3.79 18.80 4.45
N ALA A 4 3.78 19.61 5.51
CA ALA A 4 2.69 19.66 6.47
C ALA A 4 1.33 19.92 5.77
N PRO A 5 0.19 19.43 6.31
CA PRO A 5 -1.13 19.59 5.70
C PRO A 5 -1.49 21.03 5.30
N THR A 6 -1.12 22.02 6.11
CA THR A 6 -1.40 23.44 5.84
C THR A 6 -0.57 24.05 4.71
N ALA A 7 0.48 23.36 4.25
CA ALA A 7 1.37 23.81 3.18
C ALA A 7 1.17 23.04 1.86
N VAL A 8 0.30 22.02 1.84
CA VAL A 8 0.02 21.24 0.63
C VAL A 8 -1.06 21.93 -0.20
N THR A 9 -0.76 22.24 -1.46
CA THR A 9 -1.75 22.76 -2.40
C THR A 9 -2.66 21.63 -2.91
N PRO A 10 -3.90 21.94 -3.32
CA PRO A 10 -4.78 20.96 -3.96
C PRO A 10 -4.13 20.29 -5.18
N GLU A 11 -3.34 21.04 -5.96
CA GLU A 11 -2.65 20.52 -7.14
C GLU A 11 -1.58 19.51 -6.78
N ALA A 12 -0.79 19.77 -5.72
CA ALA A 12 0.20 18.83 -5.21
C ALA A 12 -0.48 17.56 -4.65
N LEU A 13 -1.61 17.71 -3.96
CA LEU A 13 -2.42 16.57 -3.51
C LEU A 13 -2.92 15.74 -4.69
N ARG A 14 -3.52 16.38 -5.72
CA ARG A 14 -3.99 15.68 -6.93
C ARG A 14 -2.86 14.93 -7.63
N ALA A 15 -1.68 15.54 -7.77
CA ALA A 15 -0.53 14.88 -8.40
C ALA A 15 -0.11 13.60 -7.66
N VAL A 16 -0.10 13.63 -6.33
CA VAL A 16 0.23 12.45 -5.51
C VAL A 16 -0.85 11.37 -5.63
N LEU A 17 -2.13 11.76 -5.61
CA LEU A 17 -3.25 10.82 -5.79
C LEU A 17 -3.25 10.18 -7.19
N GLU A 18 -2.90 10.97 -8.21
CA GLU A 18 -2.80 10.49 -9.58
C GLU A 18 -1.79 9.34 -9.71
N THR A 19 -0.62 9.47 -9.07
CA THR A 19 0.39 8.40 -9.06
C THR A 19 0.02 7.25 -8.12
N ASN A 20 -0.26 7.55 -6.86
CA ASN A 20 -0.34 6.53 -5.81
C ASN A 20 -1.66 5.76 -5.80
N VAL A 21 -2.71 6.28 -6.42
CA VAL A 21 -4.05 5.69 -6.40
C VAL A 21 -4.54 5.45 -7.82
N VAL A 22 -4.69 6.51 -8.62
CA VAL A 22 -5.25 6.38 -9.97
C VAL A 22 -4.35 5.52 -10.86
N GLY A 23 -3.03 5.69 -10.78
CA GLY A 23 -2.05 4.86 -11.47
C GLY A 23 -2.19 3.37 -11.12
N VAL A 24 -2.37 3.06 -9.83
CA VAL A 24 -2.57 1.68 -9.36
C VAL A 24 -3.88 1.09 -9.91
N VAL A 25 -4.98 1.84 -9.84
CA VAL A 25 -6.28 1.44 -10.41
C VAL A 25 -6.16 1.14 -11.90
N ARG A 26 -5.46 1.99 -12.66
CA ARG A 26 -5.22 1.77 -14.10
C ARG A 26 -4.46 0.47 -14.33
N VAL A 27 -3.36 0.24 -13.61
CA VAL A 27 -2.56 -0.99 -13.75
C VAL A 27 -3.39 -2.23 -13.43
N ILE A 28 -4.11 -2.24 -12.30
CA ILE A 28 -4.96 -3.37 -11.91
C ILE A 28 -5.98 -3.66 -13.01
N ASN A 29 -6.75 -2.66 -13.44
CA ASN A 29 -7.82 -2.85 -14.43
C ASN A 29 -7.28 -3.34 -15.77
N THR A 30 -6.15 -2.80 -16.23
CA THR A 30 -5.52 -3.22 -17.49
C THR A 30 -4.98 -4.66 -17.39
N MET A 31 -4.42 -5.05 -16.25
CA MET A 31 -3.84 -6.39 -16.07
C MET A 31 -4.86 -7.46 -15.68
N LEU A 32 -6.04 -7.08 -15.19
CA LEU A 32 -7.05 -8.02 -14.68
C LEU A 32 -7.46 -9.12 -15.69
N PRO A 33 -7.64 -8.85 -17.01
CA PRO A 33 -7.93 -9.90 -17.98
C PRO A 33 -6.81 -10.95 -18.12
N LEU A 34 -5.56 -10.56 -17.89
CA LEU A 34 -4.41 -11.47 -17.90
C LEU A 34 -4.30 -12.21 -16.57
N LEU A 35 -4.51 -11.52 -15.45
CA LEU A 35 -4.49 -12.14 -14.12
C LEU A 35 -5.56 -13.23 -13.98
N ARG A 36 -6.73 -13.04 -14.58
CA ARG A 36 -7.81 -14.05 -14.63
C ARG A 36 -7.43 -15.34 -15.37
N GLN A 37 -6.34 -15.35 -16.13
CA GLN A 37 -5.81 -16.55 -16.79
C GLN A 37 -4.76 -17.28 -15.93
N SER A 38 -4.31 -16.68 -14.82
CA SER A 38 -3.41 -17.33 -13.86
C SER A 38 -4.18 -18.35 -13.04
N ALA A 39 -3.54 -19.49 -12.75
CA ALA A 39 -4.05 -20.44 -11.76
C ALA A 39 -4.06 -19.85 -10.33
N HIS A 40 -3.17 -18.88 -10.06
CA HIS A 40 -3.03 -18.25 -8.75
C HIS A 40 -2.86 -16.73 -8.93
N PRO A 41 -3.93 -15.96 -9.16
CA PRO A 41 -3.84 -14.51 -9.36
C PRO A 41 -3.44 -13.81 -8.06
N ARG A 42 -2.35 -13.04 -8.07
CA ARG A 42 -1.87 -12.26 -6.92
C ARG A 42 -1.61 -10.82 -7.33
N ILE A 43 -2.19 -9.88 -6.57
CA ILE A 43 -2.00 -8.45 -6.72
C ILE A 43 -1.44 -7.91 -5.41
N VAL A 44 -0.30 -7.23 -5.47
CA VAL A 44 0.35 -6.65 -4.30
C VAL A 44 0.54 -5.16 -4.51
N ASN A 45 -0.22 -4.37 -3.76
CA ASN A 45 -0.14 -2.92 -3.78
C ASN A 45 0.88 -2.44 -2.75
N ARG A 46 1.72 -1.47 -3.12
CA ARG A 46 2.69 -0.87 -2.18
C ARG A 46 2.03 0.24 -1.36
N SER A 47 1.67 -0.09 -0.12
CA SER A 47 1.14 0.84 0.87
C SER A 47 2.19 1.21 1.92
N SER A 48 1.78 1.67 3.10
CA SER A 48 2.65 2.13 4.18
C SER A 48 1.95 2.06 5.53
N HIS A 49 2.69 1.97 6.65
CA HIS A 49 2.14 2.09 8.01
C HIS A 49 1.38 3.40 8.20
N VAL A 50 1.82 4.49 7.57
CA VAL A 50 1.13 5.79 7.66
C VAL A 50 -0.29 5.74 7.11
N ALA A 51 -0.62 4.74 6.28
CA ALA A 51 -1.96 4.56 5.73
C ALA A 51 -2.98 4.12 6.77
N SER A 52 -2.52 3.56 7.90
CA SER A 52 -3.38 3.04 8.95
C SER A 52 -3.96 4.16 9.80
N LEU A 53 -5.28 4.35 9.76
CA LEU A 53 -5.99 5.30 10.61
C LEU A 53 -5.91 4.90 12.09
N THR A 54 -5.85 3.60 12.38
CA THR A 54 -5.64 3.06 13.73
C THR A 54 -4.27 3.47 14.25
N LEU A 55 -3.19 3.21 13.51
CA LEU A 55 -1.84 3.57 13.94
C LEU A 55 -1.68 5.09 14.05
N GLN A 56 -2.27 5.87 13.13
CA GLN A 56 -2.26 7.35 13.18
C GLN A 56 -2.93 7.94 14.42
N THR A 57 -3.84 7.20 15.06
CA THR A 57 -4.61 7.67 16.23
C THR A 57 -4.25 6.94 17.52
N THR A 58 -3.33 5.98 17.47
CA THR A 58 -2.90 5.22 18.65
C THR A 58 -1.85 6.00 19.43
N PRO A 59 -2.06 6.30 20.74
CA PRO A 59 -1.08 7.00 21.55
C PRO A 59 0.26 6.25 21.62
N GLY A 60 1.37 6.98 21.45
CA GLY A 60 2.73 6.43 21.57
C GLY A 60 3.27 5.76 20.30
N VAL A 61 2.47 5.62 19.24
CA VAL A 61 2.97 5.17 17.94
C VAL A 61 3.59 6.34 17.19
N ASP A 62 4.87 6.21 16.79
CA ASP A 62 5.57 7.20 15.98
C ASP A 62 5.59 6.77 14.50
N LEU A 63 4.94 7.55 13.65
CA LEU A 63 4.90 7.37 12.19
C LEU A 63 5.62 8.51 11.45
N GLY A 64 6.38 9.33 12.18
CA GLY A 64 7.01 10.54 11.69
C GLY A 64 6.08 11.74 11.61
N ALA A 65 6.58 12.82 10.98
CA ALA A 65 5.88 14.08 10.88
C ALA A 65 4.61 13.99 10.00
N ALA A 66 3.63 14.85 10.31
CA ALA A 66 2.39 14.95 9.53
C ALA A 66 2.69 15.23 8.04
N ASN A 67 2.10 14.42 7.16
CA ASN A 67 2.24 14.55 5.72
C ASN A 67 0.89 14.81 5.06
N GLY A 68 0.76 15.96 4.38
CA GLY A 68 -0.52 16.42 3.86
C GLY A 68 -1.05 15.71 2.60
N ALA A 69 -0.23 14.96 1.87
CA ALA A 69 -0.69 14.28 0.66
C ALA A 69 -0.27 12.81 0.55
N TYR A 70 0.95 12.44 0.94
CA TYR A 70 1.40 11.05 0.88
C TYR A 70 0.57 10.15 1.78
N THR A 71 0.42 10.51 3.05
CA THR A 71 -0.35 9.73 4.04
C THR A 71 -1.80 9.52 3.59
N PRO A 72 -2.59 10.57 3.28
CA PRO A 72 -3.94 10.39 2.74
C PRO A 72 -4.01 9.55 1.47
N SER A 73 -3.03 9.68 0.56
CA SER A 73 -3.01 8.87 -0.67
C SER A 73 -2.87 7.38 -0.40
N LYS A 74 -2.07 7.00 0.61
CA LYS A 74 -1.90 5.59 0.99
C LYS A 74 -3.11 5.05 1.74
N THR A 75 -3.78 5.87 2.56
CA THR A 75 -5.08 5.50 3.15
C THR A 75 -6.15 5.29 2.07
N LEU A 76 -6.21 6.15 1.04
CA LEU A 76 -7.13 5.95 -0.07
C LEU A 76 -6.81 4.66 -0.86
N LEU A 77 -5.53 4.36 -1.07
CA LEU A 77 -5.10 3.10 -1.68
C LEU A 77 -5.55 1.87 -0.87
N ASN A 78 -5.50 1.95 0.48
CA ASN A 78 -6.06 0.91 1.34
C ASN A 78 -7.55 0.70 1.06
N ALA A 79 -8.33 1.78 1.03
CA ALA A 79 -9.77 1.72 0.75
C ALA A 79 -10.07 1.12 -0.64
N VAL A 80 -9.30 1.50 -1.67
CA VAL A 80 -9.41 0.96 -3.03
C VAL A 80 -9.13 -0.55 -3.05
N THR A 81 -8.07 -1.00 -2.37
CA THR A 81 -7.71 -2.43 -2.27
C THR A 81 -8.85 -3.24 -1.64
N ILE A 82 -9.51 -2.71 -0.62
CA ILE A 82 -10.67 -3.36 0.01
C ILE A 82 -11.82 -3.52 -1.00
N GLN A 83 -12.08 -2.54 -1.86
CA GLN A 83 -13.15 -2.66 -2.86
C GLN A 83 -12.85 -3.75 -3.89
N TYR A 84 -11.62 -3.80 -4.41
CA TYR A 84 -11.19 -4.88 -5.30
C TYR A 84 -11.24 -6.24 -4.62
N ALA A 85 -10.84 -6.35 -3.35
CA ALA A 85 -10.92 -7.61 -2.61
C ALA A 85 -12.36 -8.10 -2.49
N LYS A 86 -13.33 -7.19 -2.27
CA LYS A 86 -14.76 -7.53 -2.25
C LYS A 86 -15.28 -7.96 -3.62
N GLU A 87 -14.91 -7.25 -4.69
CA GLU A 87 -15.31 -7.59 -6.06
C GLU A 87 -14.79 -8.98 -6.47
N LEU A 88 -13.55 -9.30 -6.08
CA LEU A 88 -12.86 -10.53 -6.46
C LEU A 88 -13.08 -11.69 -5.48
N ALA A 89 -13.94 -11.54 -4.48
CA ALA A 89 -14.12 -12.50 -3.39
C ALA A 89 -14.55 -13.90 -3.85
N GLU A 90 -15.31 -13.99 -4.95
CA GLU A 90 -15.78 -15.25 -5.54
C GLU A 90 -14.77 -15.85 -6.56
N THR A 91 -13.52 -15.39 -6.53
CA THR A 91 -12.43 -15.88 -7.40
C THR A 91 -11.23 -16.31 -6.57
N ASP A 92 -10.29 -17.04 -7.16
CA ASP A 92 -9.02 -17.42 -6.50
C ASP A 92 -8.02 -16.25 -6.37
N SER A 93 -8.43 -15.03 -6.72
CA SER A 93 -7.57 -13.86 -6.67
C SER A 93 -7.28 -13.41 -5.24
N LYS A 94 -6.02 -13.09 -4.95
CA LYS A 94 -5.64 -12.38 -3.72
C LYS A 94 -5.14 -11.00 -4.06
N ILE A 95 -5.64 -9.99 -3.36
CA ILE A 95 -5.16 -8.62 -3.48
C ILE A 95 -4.88 -8.06 -2.09
N ASN A 96 -3.64 -7.65 -1.83
CA ASN A 96 -3.22 -7.16 -0.52
C ASN A 96 -2.33 -5.93 -0.63
N ASN A 97 -2.28 -5.16 0.44
CA ASN A 97 -1.33 -4.07 0.61
C ASN A 97 -0.08 -4.56 1.38
N ALA A 98 1.09 -4.22 0.86
CA ALA A 98 2.38 -4.46 1.48
C ALA A 98 2.95 -3.14 2.02
N CYS A 99 3.30 -3.10 3.30
CA CYS A 99 4.11 -2.07 3.89
C CYS A 99 5.57 -2.56 4.07
N PRO A 100 6.55 -1.91 3.45
CA PRO A 100 7.95 -2.34 3.54
C PRO A 100 8.72 -1.90 4.78
N GLY A 101 8.06 -1.23 5.72
CA GLY A 101 8.75 -0.46 6.75
C GLY A 101 9.52 0.74 6.19
N TYR A 102 10.50 1.22 6.96
CA TYR A 102 11.26 2.42 6.66
C TYR A 102 12.54 2.13 5.87
N VAL A 103 12.43 2.04 4.54
CA VAL A 103 13.50 1.59 3.63
C VAL A 103 14.35 2.76 3.14
N ALA A 104 15.68 2.63 3.15
CA ALA A 104 16.60 3.62 2.62
C ALA A 104 16.52 3.68 1.08
N THR A 105 15.86 4.70 0.55
CA THR A 105 15.67 4.93 -0.90
C THR A 105 15.70 6.43 -1.21
N ASP A 106 15.70 6.81 -2.49
CA ASP A 106 15.58 8.22 -2.90
C ASP A 106 14.36 8.93 -2.30
N LEU A 107 13.26 8.20 -2.05
CA LEU A 107 12.02 8.75 -1.51
C LEU A 107 12.20 9.47 -0.16
N ASN A 108 13.11 8.96 0.67
CA ASN A 108 13.44 9.50 1.99
C ASN A 108 14.91 9.94 2.10
N GLY A 109 15.58 10.16 0.96
CA GLY A 109 16.99 10.55 0.93
C GLY A 109 17.90 9.53 1.63
N PHE A 110 17.59 8.24 1.50
CA PHE A 110 18.31 7.12 2.12
C PHE A 110 18.34 7.14 3.66
N ALA A 111 17.40 7.83 4.31
CA ALA A 111 17.34 7.90 5.77
C ALA A 111 16.67 6.67 6.43
N GLY A 112 16.24 5.68 5.66
CA GLY A 112 15.60 4.47 6.17
C GLY A 112 16.53 3.55 6.96
N THR A 113 15.95 2.77 7.88
CA THR A 113 16.67 1.78 8.70
C THR A 113 16.82 0.42 8.01
N SER A 114 16.03 0.16 6.97
CA SER A 114 16.04 -1.10 6.22
C SER A 114 16.64 -0.94 4.83
N THR A 115 17.27 -2.00 4.33
CA THR A 115 17.76 -2.10 2.95
C THR A 115 16.62 -2.33 1.95
N ALA A 116 16.86 -2.05 0.67
CA ALA A 116 15.90 -2.34 -0.39
C ALA A 116 15.51 -3.84 -0.46
N GLN A 117 16.47 -4.74 -0.20
CA GLN A 117 16.22 -6.17 -0.14
C GLN A 117 15.25 -6.54 1.00
N GLN A 118 15.46 -6.00 2.20
CA GLN A 118 14.56 -6.21 3.33
C GLN A 118 13.16 -5.66 3.02
N GLY A 119 13.08 -4.43 2.50
CA GLY A 119 11.79 -3.81 2.15
C GLY A 119 11.03 -4.50 1.01
N ALA A 120 11.67 -5.36 0.22
CA ALA A 120 11.01 -6.14 -0.83
C ALA A 120 10.37 -7.43 -0.28
N ALA A 121 10.85 -7.95 0.85
CA ALA A 121 10.48 -9.27 1.37
C ALA A 121 8.97 -9.46 1.51
N ILE A 122 8.28 -8.51 2.16
CA ILE A 122 6.81 -8.56 2.30
C ILE A 122 6.07 -8.62 0.97
N ALA A 123 6.52 -7.88 -0.05
CA ALA A 123 5.85 -7.86 -1.34
C ALA A 123 6.01 -9.22 -2.06
N VAL A 124 7.22 -9.80 -1.98
CA VAL A 124 7.50 -11.15 -2.50
C VAL A 124 6.66 -12.20 -1.77
N ARG A 125 6.57 -12.11 -0.43
CA ARG A 125 5.77 -13.02 0.39
C ARG A 125 4.29 -12.98 0.00
N LEU A 126 3.72 -11.79 -0.16
CA LEU A 126 2.31 -11.64 -0.58
C LEU A 126 2.08 -12.10 -2.02
N ALA A 127 3.06 -11.92 -2.90
CA ALA A 127 3.00 -12.41 -4.28
C ALA A 127 3.08 -13.94 -4.39
N ALA A 128 3.61 -14.61 -3.35
CA ALA A 128 3.76 -16.07 -3.27
C ALA A 128 2.72 -16.75 -2.36
N LEU A 129 1.65 -16.06 -1.96
CA LEU A 129 0.61 -16.63 -1.10
C LEU A 129 -0.07 -17.85 -1.73
N ALA A 130 -0.35 -18.85 -0.89
CA ALA A 130 -1.26 -19.95 -1.21
C ALA A 130 -2.71 -19.46 -1.42
N ASP A 131 -3.55 -20.30 -2.04
CA ASP A 131 -4.95 -19.96 -2.37
C ASP A 131 -5.85 -19.81 -1.15
N ASP A 132 -5.48 -20.38 -0.01
CA ASP A 132 -6.13 -20.16 1.30
C ASP A 132 -5.56 -18.94 2.04
N GLY A 133 -4.61 -18.23 1.43
CA GLY A 133 -4.00 -17.03 1.98
C GLY A 133 -4.97 -15.84 2.11
N PRO A 134 -4.59 -14.82 2.90
CA PRO A 134 -5.43 -13.67 3.15
C PRO A 134 -5.64 -12.83 1.88
N THR A 135 -6.73 -12.08 1.86
CA THR A 135 -7.03 -11.08 0.82
C THR A 135 -7.63 -9.83 1.45
N GLY A 136 -7.42 -8.70 0.82
CA GLY A 136 -7.96 -7.41 1.19
C GLY A 136 -7.35 -6.79 2.43
N GLY A 137 -6.17 -7.22 2.90
CA GLY A 137 -5.50 -6.71 4.12
C GLY A 137 -4.32 -5.78 3.86
N LEU A 138 -3.77 -5.18 4.93
CA LEU A 138 -2.47 -4.51 4.97
C LEU A 138 -1.50 -5.35 5.81
N PHE A 139 -0.31 -5.60 5.28
CA PHE A 139 0.70 -6.43 5.94
C PHE A 139 2.08 -5.80 5.89
N ASP A 140 2.86 -6.02 6.93
CA ASP A 140 4.31 -5.78 6.98
C ASP A 140 5.04 -7.11 7.26
N ASP A 141 6.34 -7.05 7.59
CA ASP A 141 7.14 -8.24 7.86
C ASP A 141 6.65 -9.01 9.11
N ASP A 142 6.06 -8.33 10.10
CA ASP A 142 5.56 -8.89 11.37
C ASP A 142 4.13 -9.44 11.26
N GLY A 143 3.38 -9.06 10.23
CA GLY A 143 2.09 -9.65 9.91
C GLY A 143 1.04 -8.63 9.52
N THR A 144 -0.18 -8.79 10.04
CA THR A 144 -1.29 -7.90 9.74
C THR A 144 -1.11 -6.56 10.43
N VAL A 145 -1.24 -5.48 9.67
CA VAL A 145 -1.30 -4.11 10.16
C VAL A 145 -2.76 -3.68 10.21
N ALA A 146 -3.16 -3.03 11.30
CA ALA A 146 -4.50 -2.47 11.42
C ALA A 146 -4.79 -1.43 10.32
N TRP A 147 -6.07 -1.23 9.98
CA TRP A 147 -6.48 -0.19 9.02
C TRP A 147 -6.28 1.22 9.51
#